data_AF-A0A257WF75-F1
#
_entry.id   AF-A0A257WF75-F1
#
_cell.length_a   1.000
_cell.length_b   1.000
_cell.length_c   1.000
_cell.angle_alpha   90.00
_cell.angle_beta   90.00
_cell.angle_gamma   90.00
#
_symmetry.space_group_name_H-M   'P 1'
#
loop_
_entity.id
_entity.type
_entity.pdbx_description
1 polymer ?
#
loop_
_entity_poly.entity_id
_entity_poly.type
_entity_poly.pdbx_seq_one_letter_code
_entity_poly.pdbx_strand_id
1 'polypeptide(L)' 'MSRGWESKDVESQQAERESRERPSPPPTAQERRRQSLELSLTAAKRDLAAAKHPRHQAMLAEAVRHLKTEIAKLV' A
#
# COMPACT_ATOMS: atom_id res chain seq x y z
N MET A 1 35.16 -20.59 15.56
CA MET A 1 34.72 -21.10 14.24
C MET A 1 33.63 -20.18 13.72
N SER A 2 33.98 -19.39 12.72
CA SER A 2 33.12 -18.41 12.06
C SER A 2 31.93 -19.11 11.41
N ARG A 3 30.72 -18.91 11.94
CA ARG A 3 29.51 -19.22 11.20
C ARG A 3 29.28 -18.08 10.21
N GLY A 4 29.96 -18.20 9.08
CA GLY A 4 29.80 -17.34 7.92
C GLY A 4 28.33 -17.35 7.52
N TRP A 5 27.71 -16.20 7.67
CA TRP A 5 26.40 -15.89 7.14
C TRP A 5 26.57 -15.84 5.61
N GLU A 6 26.21 -16.91 4.92
CA GLU A 6 26.19 -16.99 3.46
C GLU A 6 25.07 -16.10 2.91
N SER A 7 25.22 -14.78 3.08
CA SER A 7 24.50 -13.78 2.29
C SER A 7 25.24 -13.58 0.99
N LYS A 8 25.06 -14.49 0.03
CA LYS A 8 25.64 -14.28 -1.31
C LYS A 8 24.89 -14.97 -2.45
N ASP A 9 23.56 -14.93 -2.45
CA ASP A 9 22.79 -15.48 -3.59
C ASP A 9 21.49 -14.73 -3.93
N VAL A 10 21.34 -13.44 -3.54
CA VAL A 10 20.11 -12.68 -3.83
C VAL A 10 20.31 -11.46 -4.75
N GLU A 11 21.55 -11.16 -5.19
CA GLU A 11 21.79 -10.08 -6.16
C GLU A 11 21.70 -10.52 -7.63
N SER A 12 21.68 -11.82 -7.92
CA SER A 12 21.81 -12.32 -9.30
C SER A 12 20.52 -12.31 -10.13
N GLN A 13 19.36 -12.00 -9.54
CA GLN A 13 18.07 -12.05 -10.26
C GLN A 13 17.56 -10.68 -10.75
N GLN A 14 18.25 -9.58 -10.45
CA GLN A 14 17.85 -8.24 -10.90
C GLN A 14 18.41 -7.87 -12.28
N ALA A 15 19.56 -8.42 -12.68
CA ALA A 15 20.24 -8.02 -13.92
C ALA A 15 19.55 -8.48 -15.22
N GLU A 16 18.75 -9.55 -15.18
CA GLU A 16 18.21 -10.16 -16.41
C GLU A 16 16.82 -9.62 -16.84
N ARG A 17 16.16 -8.82 -15.99
CA ARG A 17 14.83 -8.25 -16.28
C ARG A 17 14.87 -6.84 -16.87
N GLU A 18 16.03 -6.19 -16.90
CA GLU A 18 16.18 -4.79 -17.34
C GLU A 18 16.03 -4.61 -18.87
N SER A 19 16.05 -5.69 -19.65
CA SER A 19 16.12 -5.59 -21.12
C SER A 19 14.78 -5.45 -21.86
N ARG A 20 13.62 -5.47 -21.18
CA ARG A 20 12.31 -5.51 -21.88
C ARG A 20 11.26 -4.49 -21.51
N GLU A 21 11.44 -3.70 -20.47
CA GLU A 21 10.41 -2.74 -20.07
C GLU A 21 11.06 -1.38 -19.85
N ARG A 22 10.70 -0.40 -20.68
CA ARG A 22 11.01 1.00 -20.39
C ARG A 22 10.44 1.28 -19.00
N PRO A 23 11.23 1.71 -18.02
CA PRO A 23 10.71 1.97 -16.68
C PRO A 23 9.62 3.02 -16.80
N SER A 24 8.41 2.69 -16.35
CA SER A 24 7.35 3.68 -16.17
C SER A 24 7.89 4.81 -15.29
N PRO A 25 7.59 6.08 -15.60
CA PRO A 25 8.04 7.18 -14.76
C PRO A 25 7.59 6.93 -13.31
N PRO A 26 8.42 7.26 -12.31
CA PRO A 26 8.07 7.06 -10.92
C PRO A 26 6.77 7.83 -10.61
N PRO A 27 5.90 7.29 -9.75
CA PRO A 27 4.66 7.96 -9.42
C PRO A 27 4.95 9.33 -8.79
N THR A 28 4.18 10.32 -9.23
CA THR A 28 4.16 11.67 -8.67
C THR A 28 3.77 11.64 -7.19
N ALA A 29 4.06 12.73 -6.47
CA ALA A 29 3.66 12.85 -5.06
C ALA A 29 2.14 12.71 -4.87
N GLN A 30 1.35 13.21 -5.83
CA GLN A 30 -0.10 13.08 -5.84
C GLN A 30 -0.55 11.63 -6.02
N GLU A 31 0.05 10.90 -6.96
CA GLU A 31 -0.25 9.47 -7.19
C GLU A 31 0.12 8.62 -5.96
N ARG A 32 1.27 8.89 -5.33
CA ARG A 32 1.65 8.20 -4.08
C ARG A 32 0.65 8.50 -2.97
N ARG A 33 0.25 9.76 -2.79
CA ARG A 33 -0.74 10.15 -1.77
C ARG A 33 -2.08 9.44 -2.02
N ARG A 34 -2.53 9.39 -3.27
CA ARG A 34 -3.75 8.68 -3.67
C ARG A 34 -3.65 7.19 -3.35
N GLN A 35 -2.57 6.53 -3.76
CA GLN A 35 -2.33 5.11 -3.48
C GLN A 35 -2.35 4.81 -1.97
N SER A 36 -1.69 5.65 -1.16
CA SER A 36 -1.73 5.51 0.30
C SER A 36 -3.15 5.63 0.87
N LEU A 37 -3.95 6.58 0.38
CA LEU A 37 -5.34 6.73 0.82
C LEU A 37 -6.22 5.56 0.37
N GLU A 38 -6.02 5.03 -0.84
CA GLU A 38 -6.74 3.87 -1.36
C GLU A 38 -6.43 2.58 -0.56
N LEU A 39 -5.17 2.40 -0.16
CA LEU A 39 -4.75 1.31 0.72
C LEU A 39 -5.44 1.42 2.10
N SER A 40 -5.40 2.62 2.71
CA SER A 40 -6.08 2.87 4.00
C SER A 40 -7.59 2.68 3.90
N LEU A 41 -8.22 3.11 2.80
CA LEU A 41 -9.65 2.89 2.56
C LEU A 41 -9.99 1.40 2.50
N THR A 42 -9.13 0.62 1.85
CA THR A 42 -9.32 -0.83 1.73
C THR A 42 -9.17 -1.52 3.09
N ALA A 43 -8.18 -1.13 3.88
CA ALA A 43 -8.01 -1.63 5.25
C ALA A 43 -9.23 -1.30 6.13
N ALA A 44 -9.64 -0.03 6.18
CA ALA A 44 -10.78 0.41 6.99
C ALA A 44 -12.10 -0.29 6.60
N LYS A 45 -12.31 -0.59 5.30
CA LYS A 45 -13.47 -1.36 4.85
C LYS A 45 -13.41 -2.82 5.32
N ARG A 46 -12.24 -3.46 5.29
CA ARG A 46 -12.06 -4.83 5.80
C ARG A 46 -12.31 -4.88 7.30
N ASP A 47 -11.76 -3.91 8.03
CA ASP A 47 -11.97 -3.79 9.48
C ASP A 47 -13.44 -3.55 9.82
N LEU A 48 -14.13 -2.70 9.04
CA LEU A 48 -15.56 -2.45 9.23
C LEU A 48 -16.39 -3.72 9.03
N ALA A 49 -16.04 -4.54 8.04
CA ALA A 49 -16.73 -5.81 7.78
C ALA A 49 -16.48 -6.85 8.88
N ALA A 50 -15.30 -6.83 9.51
CA ALA A 50 -14.94 -7.75 10.59
C ALA A 50 -15.38 -7.25 11.99
N ALA A 51 -15.58 -5.95 12.16
CA ALA A 51 -15.91 -5.34 13.44
C ALA A 51 -17.28 -5.81 13.94
N LYS A 52 -17.35 -6.20 15.22
CA LYS A 52 -18.59 -6.65 15.87
C LYS A 52 -19.19 -5.63 16.83
N HIS A 53 -18.39 -4.66 17.27
CA HIS A 53 -18.79 -3.67 18.26
C HIS A 53 -19.40 -2.43 17.58
N PRO A 54 -20.62 -1.99 17.93
CA PRO A 54 -21.35 -0.94 17.21
C PRO A 54 -20.61 0.40 17.22
N ARG A 55 -20.00 0.79 18.35
CA ARG A 55 -19.18 2.01 18.43
C ARG A 55 -17.95 1.96 17.51
N HIS A 56 -17.32 0.79 17.38
CA HIS A 56 -16.15 0.62 16.52
C HIS A 56 -16.54 0.66 15.04
N GLN A 57 -17.67 0.03 14.68
CA GLN A 57 -18.24 0.13 13.33
C GLN A 57 -18.56 1.58 12.96
N ALA A 58 -19.18 2.35 13.86
CA ALA A 58 -19.47 3.77 13.62
C ALA A 58 -18.20 4.58 13.33
N MET A 59 -17.15 4.37 14.13
CA MET A 59 -15.84 5.01 13.93
C MET A 59 -15.22 4.64 12.57
N LEU A 60 -15.22 3.35 12.22
CA LEU A 60 -14.67 2.87 10.95
C LEU A 60 -15.50 3.37 9.75
N ALA A 61 -16.81 3.47 9.88
CA ALA A 61 -17.69 4.02 8.85
C ALA A 61 -17.42 5.52 8.62
N GLU A 62 -17.15 6.28 9.67
CA GLU A 62 -16.71 7.67 9.55
C GLU A 62 -15.34 7.79 8.88
N ALA A 63 -14.37 6.97 9.28
CA ALA A 63 -13.06 6.92 8.66
C ALA A 63 -13.15 6.59 7.16
N VAL A 64 -13.99 5.62 6.77
CA VAL A 64 -14.24 5.29 5.36
C VAL A 64 -14.83 6.47 4.59
N ARG A 65 -15.76 7.23 5.17
CA ARG A 65 -16.34 8.43 4.53
C ARG A 65 -15.28 9.52 4.35
N HIS A 66 -14.47 9.77 5.37
CA HIS A 66 -13.37 10.73 5.31
C HIS A 66 -12.35 10.36 4.22
N LEU A 67 -11.88 9.10 4.21
CA LEU A 67 -10.91 8.61 3.22
C LEU A 67 -11.45 8.71 1.78
N LYS A 68 -12.72 8.37 1.54
CA LYS A 68 -13.35 8.56 0.23
C LYS A 68 -13.36 10.02 -0.20
N THR A 69 -13.63 10.93 0.73
CA THR A 69 -13.65 12.37 0.47
C THR A 69 -12.26 12.89 0.11
N GLU A 70 -11.23 12.47 0.85
CA GLU A 70 -9.84 12.85 0.55
C GLU A 70 -9.37 12.32 -0.81
N ILE A 71 -9.76 11.09 -1.17
CA ILE A 71 -9.46 10.54 -2.51
C ILE A 71 -10.17 11.36 -3.59
N ALA A 72 -11.45 11.71 -3.40
CA ALA A 72 -12.20 12.49 -4.37
C ALA A 72 -11.63 13.90 -4.60
N LYS A 73 -10.96 14.51 -3.61
CA LYS A 73 -10.25 15.79 -3.75
C LYS A 73 -8.95 15.70 -4.55
N LEU A 74 -8.43 14.48 -4.75
CA LEU A 74 -7.19 14.22 -5.48
C LEU A 74 -7.41 13.81 -6.94
N VAL A 75 -8.67 13.66 -7.36
CA VAL A 75 -9.11 13.41 -8.73
C VAL A 75 -9.41 14.74 -9.41
#